data_AF-A0A646KM38-F1
#
_entry.id   AF-A0A646KM38-F1
#
_cell.length_a   1.000
_cell.length_b   1.000
_cell.length_c   1.000
_cell.angle_alpha   90.00
_cell.angle_beta   90.00
_cell.angle_gamma   90.00
#
_symmetry.space_group_name_H-M   'P 1'
#
loop_
_entity.id
_entity.type
_entity.pdbx_description
1 polymer ?
#
loop_
_entity_poly.entity_id
_entity_poly.type
_entity_poly.pdbx_seq_one_letter_code
_entity_poly.pdbx_strand_id
1 'polypeptide(L)'
;MSQRPLPDHGTRACYLRGCRRTECSTAHYRYMKRRRLDALAGKPRRTPAVQTRAHAERLRAAGWSQAQIARAADIHHRIISAIIAGQPTVARHTALAILTISIGPPPADLRDTDPTGTIRRVRALVAIGWPLAQLAPQLGLHQSALGRLARGHHPMVRAATAERVAREYRRLARIPGPSTHARSIARRNGWLSPMAWDDIDDPDTQPETDMQSGPLNRNQQGAARREEIVHLVEFGISEGEIAARLGMAPAYVHDLIHSLRKAA
;
A
#
# COMPACT_ATOMS: atom_id res chain seq x y z
N MET A 1 19.78 -6.65 -23.12
CA MET A 1 18.92 -5.75 -23.92
C MET A 1 18.18 -6.59 -24.95
N SER A 2 16.89 -6.84 -24.78
CA SER A 2 16.13 -7.67 -25.73
C SER A 2 15.88 -6.86 -27.00
N GLN A 3 16.52 -7.22 -28.12
CA GLN A 3 16.27 -6.56 -29.39
C GLN A 3 14.84 -6.87 -29.84
N ARG A 4 14.08 -5.82 -30.17
CA ARG A 4 12.71 -5.94 -30.63
C ARG A 4 12.73 -6.56 -32.03
N PRO A 5 11.98 -7.64 -32.30
CA PRO A 5 12.06 -8.34 -33.58
C PRO A 5 11.79 -7.40 -34.77
N LEU A 6 12.44 -7.71 -35.90
CA LEU A 6 12.19 -7.02 -37.16
C LEU A 6 10.76 -7.33 -37.63
N PRO A 7 10.03 -6.37 -38.21
CA PRO A 7 8.65 -6.58 -38.62
C PRO A 7 8.64 -7.37 -39.93
N ASP A 8 7.65 -8.24 -40.09
CA ASP A 8 7.51 -9.04 -41.30
C ASP A 8 7.37 -8.15 -42.54
N HIS A 9 7.89 -8.65 -43.66
CA HIS A 9 7.65 -8.05 -44.97
C HIS A 9 6.15 -8.04 -45.31
N GLY A 10 5.76 -7.14 -46.21
CA GLY A 10 4.35 -6.90 -46.53
C GLY A 10 3.62 -6.01 -45.52
N THR A 11 4.30 -5.51 -44.48
CA THR A 11 3.73 -4.58 -43.50
C THR A 11 4.22 -3.15 -43.70
N ARG A 12 3.39 -2.17 -43.30
CA ARG A 12 3.81 -0.76 -43.24
C ARG A 12 4.98 -0.55 -42.27
N ALA A 13 5.05 -1.32 -41.19
CA ALA A 13 6.12 -1.22 -40.19
C ALA A 13 7.49 -1.54 -40.80
N CYS A 14 7.56 -2.56 -41.67
CA CYS A 14 8.77 -2.90 -42.41
C CYS A 14 9.18 -1.78 -43.39
N TYR A 15 8.23 -1.21 -44.13
CA TYR A 15 8.50 -0.05 -45.02
C TYR A 15 9.08 1.15 -44.27
N LEU A 16 8.52 1.48 -43.10
CA LEU A 16 8.98 2.62 -42.28
C LEU A 16 10.39 2.42 -41.71
N ARG A 17 10.85 1.17 -41.55
CA ARG A 17 12.23 0.85 -41.16
C ARG A 17 13.22 0.90 -42.33
N GLY A 18 12.77 1.24 -43.54
CA GLY A 18 13.64 1.42 -44.71
C GLY A 18 13.42 0.41 -45.83
N CYS A 19 12.61 -0.63 -45.65
CA CYS A 19 12.33 -1.59 -46.73
C CYS A 19 11.61 -0.91 -47.91
N ARG A 20 11.97 -1.27 -49.14
CA ARG A 20 11.38 -0.74 -50.39
C ARG A 20 10.75 -1.80 -51.29
N ARG A 21 10.69 -3.06 -50.84
CA ARG A 21 10.00 -4.15 -51.57
C ARG A 21 8.56 -3.76 -51.90
N THR A 22 8.07 -4.23 -53.04
CA THR A 22 6.74 -3.89 -53.60
C THR A 22 5.61 -4.14 -52.61
N GLU A 23 5.62 -5.28 -51.92
CA GLU A 23 4.65 -5.64 -50.87
C GLU A 23 4.63 -4.63 -49.70
N CYS A 24 5.79 -4.19 -49.22
CA CYS A 24 5.93 -3.23 -48.12
C CYS A 24 5.47 -1.83 -48.55
N SER A 25 5.89 -1.40 -49.75
CA SER A 25 5.47 -0.15 -50.37
C SER A 25 3.95 -0.13 -50.59
N THR A 26 3.37 -1.22 -51.10
CA THR A 26 1.93 -1.38 -51.28
C THR A 26 1.18 -1.26 -49.95
N ALA A 27 1.65 -1.91 -48.89
CA ALA A 27 1.07 -1.79 -47.55
C ALA A 27 1.10 -0.35 -47.01
N HIS A 28 2.20 0.38 -47.27
CA HIS A 28 2.30 1.79 -46.94
C HIS A 28 1.29 2.65 -47.71
N TYR A 29 1.22 2.50 -49.04
CA TYR A 29 0.30 3.29 -49.88
C TYR A 29 -1.18 2.97 -49.59
N ARG A 30 -1.53 1.70 -49.34
CA ARG A 30 -2.88 1.32 -48.87
C ARG A 30 -3.26 2.04 -47.58
N TYR A 31 -2.34 2.10 -46.61
CA TYR A 31 -2.55 2.85 -45.38
C TYR A 31 -2.73 4.36 -45.65
N MET A 32 -1.90 4.96 -46.51
CA MET A 32 -1.99 6.38 -46.86
C MET A 32 -3.30 6.71 -47.58
N LYS A 33 -3.75 5.86 -48.50
CA LYS A 33 -5.06 5.98 -49.17
C LYS A 33 -6.19 5.95 -48.13
N ARG A 34 -6.17 4.98 -47.22
CA ARG A 34 -7.17 4.89 -46.13
C ARG A 34 -7.15 6.13 -45.23
N ARG A 35 -5.97 6.62 -44.86
CA ARG A 35 -5.82 7.86 -44.07
C ARG A 35 -6.42 9.07 -44.79
N ARG A 36 -6.25 9.19 -46.11
CA ARG A 36 -6.83 10.28 -46.91
C ARG A 36 -8.35 10.18 -46.96
N LEU A 37 -8.89 8.98 -47.14
CA LEU A 37 -10.33 8.74 -47.10
C LEU A 37 -10.93 9.07 -45.73
N ASP A 38 -10.30 8.65 -44.64
CA ASP A 38 -10.76 8.98 -43.27
C ASP A 38 -10.82 10.50 -43.04
N ALA A 39 -9.82 11.24 -43.55
CA ALA A 39 -9.76 12.69 -43.44
C ALA A 39 -10.87 13.38 -44.24
N LEU A 40 -11.11 12.95 -45.49
CA LEU A 40 -12.20 13.46 -46.33
C LEU A 40 -13.57 13.16 -45.73
N ALA A 41 -13.73 12.00 -45.09
CA ALA A 41 -14.95 11.61 -44.40
C ALA A 41 -15.15 12.30 -43.03
N GLY A 42 -14.27 13.23 -42.64
CA GLY A 42 -14.37 13.93 -41.36
C GLY A 42 -14.22 13.01 -40.14
N LYS A 43 -13.52 11.87 -40.28
CA LYS A 43 -13.28 10.89 -39.21
C LYS A 43 -11.88 11.08 -38.64
N PRO A 44 -11.66 12.02 -37.70
CA PRO A 44 -10.33 12.24 -37.14
C PRO A 44 -9.89 11.00 -36.36
N ARG A 45 -8.63 10.59 -36.56
CA ARG A 45 -8.05 9.42 -35.86
C ARG A 45 -7.72 9.69 -34.40
N ARG A 46 -7.56 10.97 -34.04
CA ARG A 46 -7.40 11.44 -32.67
C ARG A 46 -8.52 12.40 -32.35
N THR A 47 -9.01 12.36 -31.12
CA THR A 47 -10.05 13.25 -30.61
C THR A 47 -9.53 13.99 -29.38
N PRO A 48 -10.07 15.17 -29.04
CA PRO A 48 -9.79 15.83 -27.77
C PRO A 48 -10.06 14.87 -26.60
N ALA A 49 -9.16 14.83 -25.62
CA ALA A 49 -9.25 13.91 -24.49
C ALA A 49 -10.17 14.39 -23.37
N VAL A 50 -10.81 15.56 -23.50
CA VAL A 50 -11.60 16.21 -22.44
C VAL A 50 -12.69 15.29 -21.89
N GLN A 51 -13.54 14.76 -22.77
CA GLN A 51 -14.63 13.86 -22.35
C GLN A 51 -14.11 12.52 -21.81
N THR A 52 -13.09 11.95 -22.45
CA THR A 52 -12.46 10.70 -22.00
C THR A 52 -11.85 10.84 -20.61
N ARG A 53 -11.17 11.95 -20.34
CA ARG A 53 -10.60 12.28 -19.01
C ARG A 53 -11.71 12.43 -17.97
N ALA A 54 -12.72 13.24 -18.26
CA ALA A 54 -13.83 13.45 -17.33
C ALA A 54 -14.55 12.14 -16.98
N HIS A 55 -14.73 11.25 -17.96
CA HIS A 55 -15.31 9.93 -17.71
C HIS A 55 -14.38 9.02 -16.90
N ALA A 56 -13.08 8.98 -17.19
CA ALA A 56 -12.11 8.22 -16.43
C ALA A 56 -12.03 8.67 -14.96
N GLU A 57 -12.10 9.97 -14.68
CA GLU A 57 -12.15 10.49 -13.30
C GLU A 57 -13.47 10.13 -12.60
N ARG A 58 -14.61 10.11 -13.30
CA ARG A 58 -15.88 9.63 -12.74
C ARG A 58 -15.82 8.15 -12.36
N LEU A 59 -15.21 7.30 -13.19
CA LEU A 59 -14.99 5.90 -12.85
C LEU A 59 -14.12 5.77 -11.59
N ARG A 60 -13.07 6.59 -11.46
CA ARG A 60 -12.24 6.62 -10.25
C ARG A 60 -13.00 7.06 -9.00
N ALA A 61 -13.86 8.08 -9.14
CA ALA A 61 -14.74 8.52 -8.05
C ALA A 61 -15.73 7.42 -7.64
N ALA A 62 -16.14 6.55 -8.58
CA ALA A 62 -16.94 5.35 -8.31
C ALA A 62 -16.12 4.14 -7.80
N GLY A 63 -14.85 4.34 -7.44
CA GLY A 63 -13.99 3.30 -6.85
C GLY A 63 -13.18 2.47 -7.84
N TRP A 64 -13.21 2.78 -9.14
CA TRP A 64 -12.40 2.05 -10.12
C TRP A 64 -10.92 2.46 -10.06
N SER A 65 -10.03 1.48 -10.19
CA SER A 65 -8.62 1.73 -10.39
C SER A 65 -8.28 1.99 -11.86
N GLN A 66 -7.17 2.70 -12.10
CA GLN A 66 -6.68 2.92 -13.48
C GLN A 66 -6.38 1.60 -14.21
N ALA A 67 -5.97 0.55 -13.48
CA ALA A 67 -5.71 -0.77 -14.04
C ALA A 67 -6.99 -1.51 -14.43
N GLN A 68 -8.04 -1.42 -13.60
CA GLN A 68 -9.37 -1.96 -13.91
C GLN A 68 -9.98 -1.26 -15.13
N ILE A 69 -9.92 0.08 -15.19
CA ILE A 69 -10.42 0.86 -16.33
C ILE A 69 -9.67 0.46 -17.61
N ALA A 70 -8.34 0.36 -17.55
CA ALA A 70 -7.54 -0.02 -18.69
C ALA A 70 -7.87 -1.43 -19.20
N ARG A 71 -8.11 -2.37 -18.29
CA ARG A 71 -8.50 -3.75 -18.63
C ARG A 71 -9.90 -3.81 -19.23
N ALA A 72 -10.86 -3.10 -18.65
CA ALA A 72 -12.22 -3.01 -19.18
C ALA A 72 -12.27 -2.36 -20.57
N ALA A 73 -11.36 -1.41 -20.84
CA ALA A 73 -11.21 -0.79 -22.15
C ALA A 73 -10.27 -1.56 -23.11
N ASP A 74 -9.71 -2.70 -22.71
CA ASP A 74 -8.69 -3.47 -23.46
C ASP A 74 -7.51 -2.62 -23.97
N ILE A 75 -6.93 -1.81 -23.07
CA ILE A 75 -5.81 -0.93 -23.35
C ILE A 75 -4.71 -1.06 -22.30
N HIS A 76 -3.50 -0.62 -22.67
CA HIS A 76 -2.39 -0.59 -21.73
C HIS A 76 -2.58 0.52 -20.67
N HIS A 77 -2.44 0.19 -19.38
CA HIS A 77 -2.70 1.10 -18.24
C HIS A 77 -1.98 2.46 -18.32
N ARG A 78 -0.77 2.52 -18.89
CA ARG A 78 -0.04 3.79 -19.14
C ARG A 78 -0.84 4.81 -19.94
N ILE A 79 -1.76 4.37 -20.80
CA ILE A 79 -2.63 5.26 -21.58
C ILE A 79 -3.62 5.97 -20.66
N ILE A 80 -4.22 5.27 -19.68
CA ILE A 80 -5.11 5.89 -18.69
C ILE A 80 -4.34 6.89 -17.83
N SER A 81 -3.15 6.53 -17.37
CA SER A 81 -2.28 7.42 -16.59
C SER A 81 -1.95 8.70 -17.36
N ALA A 82 -1.60 8.61 -18.65
CA ALA A 82 -1.32 9.77 -19.50
C ALA A 82 -2.57 10.64 -19.74
N ILE A 83 -3.74 10.01 -19.96
CA ILE A 83 -5.01 10.73 -20.08
C ILE A 83 -5.27 11.54 -18.82
N ILE A 84 -5.22 10.92 -17.64
CA ILE A 84 -5.40 11.61 -16.34
C ILE A 84 -4.36 12.71 -16.14
N ALA A 85 -3.10 12.47 -16.51
CA ALA A 85 -2.01 13.43 -16.32
C ALA A 85 -2.08 14.70 -17.17
N GLY A 86 -2.93 14.78 -18.20
CA GLY A 86 -3.08 16.02 -18.98
C GLY A 86 -3.00 15.86 -20.49
N GLN A 87 -2.92 14.63 -21.02
CA GLN A 87 -2.77 14.45 -22.46
C GLN A 87 -3.92 15.14 -23.24
N PRO A 88 -3.61 16.00 -24.24
CA PRO A 88 -4.62 16.85 -24.89
C PRO A 88 -5.50 16.08 -25.88
N THR A 89 -4.93 15.09 -26.57
CA THR A 89 -5.65 14.26 -27.54
C THR A 89 -5.39 12.79 -27.30
N VAL A 90 -6.36 11.95 -27.63
CA VAL A 90 -6.30 10.49 -27.51
C VAL A 90 -6.73 9.85 -28.83
N ALA A 91 -6.32 8.61 -29.10
CA ALA A 91 -6.80 7.90 -30.28
C ALA A 91 -8.32 7.63 -30.17
N ARG A 92 -9.05 7.79 -31.28
CA ARG A 92 -10.52 7.67 -31.28
C ARG A 92 -11.01 6.33 -30.73
N HIS A 93 -10.39 5.22 -31.11
CA HIS A 93 -10.77 3.89 -30.62
C HIS A 93 -10.59 3.77 -29.10
N THR A 94 -9.50 4.32 -28.55
CA THR A 94 -9.24 4.38 -27.11
C THR A 94 -10.29 5.24 -26.39
N ALA A 95 -10.64 6.40 -26.95
CA ALA A 95 -11.68 7.26 -26.38
C ALA A 95 -13.01 6.53 -26.30
N LEU A 96 -13.43 5.87 -27.38
CA LEU A 96 -14.67 5.09 -27.43
C LEU A 96 -14.66 3.93 -26.43
N ALA A 97 -13.56 3.16 -26.36
CA ALA A 97 -13.43 2.05 -25.43
C ALA A 97 -13.62 2.49 -23.97
N ILE A 98 -13.00 3.60 -23.57
CA ILE A 98 -13.15 4.14 -22.21
C ILE A 98 -14.57 4.68 -21.98
N LEU A 99 -15.13 5.42 -22.94
CA LEU A 99 -16.45 6.03 -22.81
C LEU A 99 -17.61 5.02 -22.79
N THR A 100 -17.37 3.79 -23.23
CA THR A 100 -18.38 2.71 -23.26
C THR A 100 -18.48 2.00 -21.90
N ILE A 101 -17.51 2.21 -21.00
CA ILE A 101 -17.55 1.64 -19.66
C ILE A 101 -18.69 2.31 -18.88
N SER A 102 -19.58 1.50 -18.32
CA SER A 102 -20.66 2.02 -17.49
C SER A 102 -20.13 2.45 -16.13
N ILE A 103 -20.59 3.61 -15.65
CA ILE A 103 -20.24 4.09 -14.30
C ILE A 103 -21.11 3.33 -13.30
N GLY A 104 -20.48 2.46 -12.52
CA GLY A 104 -21.09 1.63 -11.48
C GLY A 104 -20.02 1.09 -10.54
N PRO A 105 -20.35 0.20 -9.59
CA PRO A 105 -19.35 -0.43 -8.74
C PRO A 105 -18.33 -1.18 -9.62
N PRO A 106 -17.03 -1.12 -9.31
CA PRO A 106 -16.03 -1.83 -10.08
C PRO A 106 -16.30 -3.33 -10.04
N PRO A 107 -16.05 -4.07 -11.14
CA PRO A 107 -16.07 -5.53 -11.09
C PRO A 107 -15.08 -5.98 -10.02
N ALA A 108 -15.47 -6.97 -9.22
CA ALA A 108 -14.62 -7.55 -8.19
C ALA A 108 -13.31 -8.03 -8.82
N ASP A 109 -12.26 -7.23 -8.71
CA ASP A 109 -10.97 -7.55 -9.31
C ASP A 109 -10.21 -8.44 -8.33
N LEU A 110 -10.27 -9.75 -8.57
CA LEU A 110 -9.49 -10.75 -7.83
C LEU A 110 -7.97 -10.56 -7.99
N ARG A 111 -7.49 -9.58 -8.77
CA ARG A 111 -6.05 -9.31 -8.94
C ARG A 111 -5.49 -8.23 -8.04
N ASP A 112 -6.17 -7.10 -7.86
CA ASP A 112 -5.66 -5.94 -7.11
C ASP A 112 -6.76 -5.34 -6.21
N THR A 113 -6.45 -5.11 -4.94
CA THR A 113 -7.36 -4.62 -3.90
C THR A 113 -6.80 -3.36 -3.23
N ASP A 114 -7.66 -2.68 -2.46
CA ASP A 114 -7.27 -1.58 -1.59
C ASP A 114 -6.13 -2.01 -0.63
N PRO A 115 -5.03 -1.23 -0.54
CA PRO A 115 -3.88 -1.62 0.25
C PRO A 115 -4.04 -1.31 1.73
N THR A 116 -5.07 -0.59 2.18
CA THR A 116 -5.19 -0.05 3.55
C THR A 116 -5.12 -1.15 4.60
N GLY A 117 -5.98 -2.17 4.49
CA GLY A 117 -5.96 -3.31 5.42
C GLY A 117 -4.64 -4.07 5.39
N THR A 118 -3.97 -4.15 4.23
CA THR A 118 -2.66 -4.81 4.11
C THR A 118 -1.56 -4.00 4.79
N ILE A 119 -1.56 -2.67 4.60
CA ILE A 119 -0.61 -1.74 5.20
C ILE A 119 -0.76 -1.76 6.72
N ARG A 120 -1.99 -1.65 7.24
CA ARG A 120 -2.28 -1.65 8.68
C ARG A 120 -1.77 -2.94 9.34
N ARG A 121 -2.03 -4.11 8.76
CA ARG A 121 -1.53 -5.39 9.28
C ARG A 121 -0.01 -5.50 9.33
N VAL A 122 0.68 -5.09 8.26
CA VAL A 122 2.16 -5.12 8.25
C VAL A 122 2.72 -4.19 9.32
N ARG A 123 2.17 -2.97 9.43
CA ARG A 123 2.57 -2.00 10.47
C ARG A 123 2.33 -2.54 11.88
N ALA A 124 1.19 -3.19 12.10
CA ALA A 124 0.82 -3.79 13.37
C ALA A 124 1.75 -4.93 13.79
N LEU A 125 2.14 -5.81 12.85
CA LEU A 125 3.15 -6.84 13.12
C LEU A 125 4.51 -6.25 13.50
N VAL A 126 4.92 -5.17 12.84
CA VAL A 126 6.15 -4.46 13.20
C VAL A 126 6.03 -3.82 14.60
N ALA A 127 4.86 -3.27 14.94
CA ALA A 127 4.59 -2.65 16.24
C ALA A 127 4.70 -3.63 17.42
N ILE A 128 4.34 -4.91 17.22
CA ILE A 128 4.55 -5.96 18.23
C ILE A 128 5.95 -6.61 18.15
N GLY A 129 6.79 -6.22 17.20
CA GLY A 129 8.21 -6.57 17.15
C GLY A 129 8.63 -7.56 16.07
N TRP A 130 7.81 -7.83 15.07
CA TRP A 130 8.20 -8.65 13.91
C TRP A 130 8.96 -7.80 12.88
N PRO A 131 10.27 -8.03 12.65
CA PRO A 131 11.03 -7.23 11.71
C PRO A 131 10.64 -7.55 10.26
N LEU A 132 10.63 -6.51 9.40
CA LEU A 132 10.31 -6.67 7.97
C LEU A 132 11.22 -7.69 7.26
N ALA A 133 12.47 -7.83 7.71
CA ALA A 133 13.41 -8.81 7.18
C ALA A 133 12.94 -10.26 7.39
N GLN A 134 12.21 -10.52 8.47
CA GLN A 134 11.67 -11.84 8.80
C GLN A 134 10.29 -12.07 8.17
N LEU A 135 9.47 -11.03 8.07
CA LEU A 135 8.15 -11.11 7.43
C LEU A 135 8.24 -11.27 5.90
N ALA A 136 9.18 -10.57 5.25
CA ALA A 136 9.23 -10.52 3.78
C ALA A 136 9.43 -11.89 3.11
N PRO A 137 10.35 -12.77 3.56
CA PRO A 137 10.49 -14.12 3.01
C PRO A 137 9.22 -14.97 3.16
N GLN A 138 8.54 -14.89 4.30
CA GLN A 138 7.28 -15.64 4.57
C GLN A 138 6.16 -15.20 3.61
N LEU A 139 6.15 -13.91 3.27
CA LEU A 139 5.22 -13.32 2.32
C LEU A 139 5.67 -13.48 0.86
N GLY A 140 6.83 -14.08 0.59
CA GLY A 140 7.41 -14.23 -0.75
C GLY A 140 7.70 -12.88 -1.42
N LEU A 141 8.06 -11.87 -0.62
CA LEU A 141 8.38 -10.53 -1.07
C LEU A 141 9.83 -10.19 -0.73
N HIS A 142 10.40 -9.26 -1.50
CA HIS A 142 11.66 -8.64 -1.11
C HIS A 142 11.45 -7.66 0.04
N GLN A 143 12.38 -7.57 0.99
CA GLN A 143 12.28 -6.67 2.16
C GLN A 143 12.03 -5.22 1.75
N SER A 144 12.72 -4.72 0.71
CA SER A 144 12.54 -3.35 0.21
C SER A 144 11.17 -3.10 -0.43
N ALA A 145 10.50 -4.15 -0.93
CA ALA A 145 9.14 -4.07 -1.46
C ALA A 145 8.13 -4.01 -0.31
N LEU A 146 8.29 -4.87 0.70
CA LEU A 146 7.45 -4.85 1.90
C LEU A 146 7.60 -3.52 2.67
N GLY A 147 8.80 -2.96 2.76
CA GLY A 147 9.03 -1.65 3.37
C GLY A 147 8.45 -0.47 2.56
N ARG A 148 8.31 -0.59 1.24
CA ARG A 148 7.57 0.40 0.43
C ARG A 148 6.06 0.28 0.62
N LEU A 149 5.56 -0.95 0.70
CA LEU A 149 4.16 -1.24 1.03
C LEU A 149 3.79 -0.65 2.39
N ALA A 150 4.55 -0.95 3.44
CA ALA A 150 4.30 -0.44 4.79
C ALA A 150 4.30 1.10 4.89
N ARG A 151 5.02 1.80 4.01
CA ARG A 151 5.02 3.28 3.98
C ARG A 151 3.80 3.88 3.26
N GLY A 152 2.98 3.07 2.61
CA GLY A 152 1.77 3.54 1.92
C GLY A 152 2.03 4.18 0.55
N HIS A 153 3.17 3.90 -0.07
CA HIS A 153 3.49 4.44 -1.40
C HIS A 153 2.79 3.73 -2.56
N HIS A 154 1.99 2.71 -2.29
CA HIS A 154 1.30 1.91 -3.30
C HIS A 154 -0.19 2.26 -3.33
N PRO A 155 -0.75 2.64 -4.50
CA PRO A 155 -2.18 2.93 -4.62
C PRO A 155 -3.04 1.66 -4.62
N MET A 156 -2.45 0.49 -4.86
CA MET A 156 -3.11 -0.82 -4.83
C MET A 156 -2.11 -1.90 -4.43
N VAL A 157 -2.62 -3.02 -3.94
CA VAL A 157 -1.86 -4.24 -3.67
C VAL A 157 -2.51 -5.44 -4.36
N ARG A 158 -1.71 -6.41 -4.81
CA ARG A 158 -2.27 -7.64 -5.37
C ARG A 158 -3.13 -8.36 -4.33
N ALA A 159 -4.31 -8.84 -4.72
CA ALA A 159 -5.22 -9.57 -3.83
C ALA A 159 -4.53 -10.80 -3.20
N ALA A 160 -3.75 -11.54 -3.99
CA ALA A 160 -2.94 -12.65 -3.47
C ALA A 160 -1.89 -12.20 -2.43
N THR A 161 -1.33 -11.01 -2.56
CA THR A 161 -0.42 -10.44 -1.54
C THR A 161 -1.19 -10.02 -0.28
N ALA A 162 -2.35 -9.37 -0.45
CA ALA A 162 -3.22 -9.01 0.67
C ALA A 162 -3.65 -10.25 1.47
N GLU A 163 -4.02 -11.33 0.79
CA GLU A 163 -4.41 -12.60 1.42
C GLU A 163 -3.25 -13.25 2.18
N ARG A 164 -2.05 -13.27 1.59
CA ARG A 164 -0.84 -13.78 2.27
C ARG A 164 -0.54 -12.99 3.54
N VAL A 165 -0.64 -11.66 3.48
CA VAL A 165 -0.46 -10.79 4.65
C VAL A 165 -1.56 -11.03 5.69
N ALA A 166 -2.82 -11.15 5.28
CA ALA A 166 -3.93 -11.43 6.19
C ALA A 166 -3.78 -12.77 6.91
N ARG A 167 -3.32 -13.81 6.20
CA ARG A 167 -3.01 -15.12 6.79
C ARG A 167 -1.87 -15.02 7.81
N GLU A 168 -0.79 -14.33 7.45
CA GLU A 168 0.37 -14.19 8.32
C GLU A 168 0.05 -13.36 9.56
N TYR A 169 -0.73 -12.30 9.39
CA TYR A 169 -1.25 -11.48 10.48
C TYR A 169 -2.07 -12.30 11.46
N ARG A 170 -3.03 -13.11 11.00
CA ARG A 170 -3.83 -13.99 11.88
C ARG A 170 -2.97 -14.93 12.71
N ARG A 171 -1.85 -15.41 12.16
CA ARG A 171 -0.91 -16.30 12.86
C ARG A 171 -0.10 -15.57 13.93
N LEU A 172 0.34 -14.34 13.64
CA LEU A 172 1.36 -13.65 14.44
C LEU A 172 0.81 -12.53 15.33
N ALA A 173 -0.41 -12.04 15.11
CA ALA A 173 -0.94 -10.85 15.79
C ALA A 173 -0.98 -10.96 17.32
N ARG A 174 -1.04 -12.19 17.86
CA ARG A 174 -1.06 -12.47 19.31
C ARG A 174 0.31 -12.87 19.87
N ILE A 175 1.36 -12.89 19.05
CA ILE A 175 2.69 -13.36 19.44
C ILE A 175 3.66 -12.18 19.33
N PRO A 176 4.28 -11.74 20.44
CA PRO A 176 5.27 -10.67 20.38
C PRO A 176 6.48 -11.12 19.55
N GLY A 177 6.92 -10.25 18.64
CA GLY A 177 8.08 -10.53 17.80
C GLY A 177 9.40 -10.30 18.55
N PRO A 178 10.50 -10.91 18.10
CA PRO A 178 11.76 -10.93 18.84
C PRO A 178 12.50 -9.59 18.84
N SER A 179 12.14 -8.64 17.95
CA SER A 179 12.97 -7.45 17.70
C SER A 179 12.47 -6.20 18.45
N THR A 180 13.27 -5.73 19.40
CA THR A 180 13.11 -4.40 20.04
C THR A 180 13.30 -3.27 19.02
N HIS A 181 14.19 -3.46 18.04
CA HIS A 181 14.44 -2.49 16.98
C HIS A 181 13.21 -2.29 16.08
N ALA A 182 12.50 -3.37 15.74
CA ALA A 182 11.25 -3.29 14.98
C ALA A 182 10.18 -2.47 15.72
N ARG A 183 10.03 -2.68 17.04
CA ARG A 183 9.13 -1.88 17.89
C ARG A 183 9.52 -0.40 17.90
N SER A 184 10.83 -0.11 17.97
CA SER A 184 11.34 1.27 17.93
C SER A 184 11.04 1.96 16.59
N ILE A 185 11.19 1.25 15.46
CA ILE A 185 10.81 1.74 14.14
C ILE A 185 9.30 2.04 14.09
N ALA A 186 8.46 1.12 14.56
CA ALA A 186 7.01 1.32 14.59
C ALA A 186 6.63 2.58 15.39
N ARG A 187 7.16 2.74 16.61
CA ARG A 187 6.90 3.94 17.43
C ARG A 187 7.32 5.23 16.72
N ARG A 188 8.51 5.26 16.11
CA ARG A 188 9.00 6.45 15.39
C ARG A 188 8.11 6.82 14.20
N ASN A 189 7.48 5.83 13.57
CA ASN A 189 6.60 6.04 12.43
C ASN A 189 5.11 6.14 12.81
N GLY A 190 4.77 6.15 14.11
CA GLY A 190 3.37 6.18 14.57
C GLY A 190 2.57 4.93 14.19
N TRP A 191 3.23 3.77 14.05
CA TRP A 191 2.57 2.51 13.69
C TRP A 191 1.98 1.84 14.92
N LEU A 192 0.68 1.59 14.88
CA LEU A 192 -0.11 1.08 15.99
C LEU A 192 -0.13 -0.45 16.02
N SER A 193 -0.25 -1.03 17.22
CA SER A 193 -0.34 -2.48 17.44
C SER A 193 -1.68 -3.07 16.99
N PRO A 194 -1.80 -4.41 16.83
CA PRO A 194 -3.06 -5.08 16.54
C PRO A 194 -4.20 -4.69 17.49
N MET A 195 -3.90 -4.53 18.79
CA MET A 195 -4.89 -4.19 19.82
C MET A 195 -5.47 -2.78 19.71
N ALA A 196 -4.88 -1.90 18.90
CA ALA A 196 -5.40 -0.55 18.69
C ALA A 196 -6.54 -0.53 17.64
N TRP A 197 -6.92 -1.67 17.07
CA TRP A 197 -7.92 -1.78 16.02
C TRP A 197 -8.99 -2.78 16.45
N ASP A 198 -10.25 -2.36 16.48
CA ASP A 198 -11.39 -3.26 16.68
C ASP A 198 -11.61 -4.12 15.42
N ASP A 199 -11.82 -3.46 14.27
CA ASP A 199 -11.67 -4.07 12.94
C ASP A 199 -10.58 -3.37 12.11
N ILE A 200 -9.44 -4.05 11.94
CA ILE A 200 -8.29 -3.53 11.17
C ILE A 200 -8.57 -3.43 9.65
N ASP A 201 -9.61 -4.13 9.16
CA ASP A 201 -10.00 -4.18 7.76
C ASP A 201 -11.01 -3.12 7.34
N ASP A 202 -11.81 -2.63 8.29
CA ASP A 202 -12.77 -1.58 8.02
C ASP A 202 -12.04 -0.24 7.76
N PRO A 203 -12.20 0.36 6.56
CA PRO A 203 -11.55 1.62 6.24
C PRO A 203 -11.99 2.77 7.16
N ASP A 204 -13.23 2.72 7.66
CA ASP A 204 -13.85 3.76 8.50
C ASP A 204 -13.51 3.59 9.99
N THR A 205 -13.01 2.42 10.40
CA THR A 205 -12.53 2.19 11.77
C THR A 205 -11.34 3.09 12.09
N GLN A 206 -11.53 3.92 13.11
CA GLN A 206 -10.47 4.69 13.73
C GLN A 206 -9.78 3.85 14.81
N PRO A 207 -8.45 3.93 14.92
CA PRO A 207 -7.76 3.19 15.95
C PRO A 207 -8.09 3.74 17.34
N GLU A 208 -8.34 2.85 18.29
CA GLU A 208 -8.35 3.18 19.72
C GLU A 208 -6.94 3.63 20.09
N THR A 209 -6.77 4.94 20.14
CA THR A 209 -5.50 5.56 20.49
C THR A 209 -5.69 6.06 21.91
N ASP A 210 -5.13 5.35 22.90
CA ASP A 210 -4.86 5.94 24.21
C ASP A 210 -4.01 7.19 23.94
N MET A 211 -4.66 8.35 23.96
CA MET A 211 -4.15 9.57 23.33
C MET A 211 -2.89 10.15 24.00
N GLN A 212 -2.30 9.48 25.00
CA GLN A 212 -1.19 10.01 25.80
C GLN A 212 -0.23 8.90 26.24
N SER A 213 0.59 8.37 25.34
CA SER A 213 1.82 7.68 25.75
C SER A 213 2.85 7.67 24.63
N GLY A 214 3.51 8.81 24.44
CA GLY A 214 4.90 8.78 23.98
C GLY A 214 5.75 7.95 24.97
N PRO A 215 6.94 7.47 24.58
CA PRO A 215 7.82 6.80 25.52
C PRO A 215 8.05 7.70 26.73
N LEU A 216 7.68 7.21 27.93
CA LEU A 216 7.86 7.94 29.19
C LEU A 216 9.32 8.42 29.27
N ASN A 217 9.55 9.71 29.51
CA ASN A 217 10.89 10.21 29.81
C ASN A 217 11.39 9.55 31.10
N ARG A 218 12.71 9.53 31.33
CA ARG A 218 13.38 8.94 32.50
C ARG A 218 12.72 9.31 33.83
N ASN A 219 12.24 10.55 33.97
CA ASN A 219 11.51 11.03 35.14
C ASN A 219 10.10 10.41 35.27
N GLN A 220 9.37 10.30 34.16
CA GLN A 220 8.05 9.67 34.11
C GLN A 220 8.14 8.15 34.34
N GLN A 221 9.19 7.50 33.81
CA GLN A 221 9.49 6.10 34.13
C GLN A 221 9.79 5.92 35.61
N GLY A 222 10.52 6.85 36.21
CA GLY A 222 10.76 6.87 37.65
C GLY A 222 9.45 7.01 38.45
N ALA A 223 8.54 7.90 38.04
CA ALA A 223 7.25 8.08 38.69
C ALA A 223 6.36 6.84 38.60
N ALA A 224 6.19 6.26 37.40
CA ALA A 224 5.40 5.05 37.19
C ALA A 224 5.92 3.85 38.00
N ARG A 225 7.26 3.71 38.13
CA ARG A 225 7.86 2.69 38.99
C ARG A 225 7.53 2.89 40.46
N ARG A 226 7.49 4.13 40.94
CA ARG A 226 7.11 4.44 42.32
C ARG A 226 5.64 4.13 42.57
N GLU A 227 4.78 4.50 41.64
CA GLU A 227 3.34 4.25 41.70
C GLU A 227 3.04 2.75 41.74
N GLU A 228 3.71 1.95 40.90
CA GLU A 228 3.58 0.49 40.91
C GLU A 228 4.07 -0.13 42.24
N ILE A 229 5.18 0.38 42.81
CA ILE A 229 5.66 -0.09 44.11
C ILE A 229 4.68 0.25 45.23
N VAL A 230 4.11 1.47 45.24
CA VAL A 230 3.08 1.88 46.21
C VAL A 230 1.87 0.97 46.12
N HIS A 231 1.35 0.75 44.91
CA HIS A 231 0.23 -0.13 44.66
C HIS A 231 0.49 -1.56 45.17
N LEU A 232 1.64 -2.15 44.85
CA LEU A 232 1.96 -3.50 45.33
C LEU A 232 2.13 -3.59 46.86
N VAL A 233 2.61 -2.53 47.50
CA VAL A 233 2.67 -2.43 48.97
C VAL A 233 1.26 -2.33 49.57
N GLU A 234 0.34 -1.58 48.96
CA GLU A 234 -1.07 -1.50 49.38
C GLU A 234 -1.75 -2.88 49.32
N PHE A 235 -1.39 -3.71 48.34
CA PHE A 235 -1.85 -5.11 48.24
C PHE A 235 -1.10 -6.09 49.17
N GLY A 236 -0.23 -5.59 50.05
CA GLY A 236 0.45 -6.40 51.08
C GLY A 236 1.57 -7.30 50.55
N ILE A 237 2.08 -7.05 49.33
CA ILE A 237 3.16 -7.83 48.75
C ILE A 237 4.50 -7.47 49.43
N SER A 238 5.32 -8.49 49.71
CA SER A 238 6.61 -8.29 50.38
C SER A 238 7.63 -7.55 49.50
N GLU A 239 8.53 -6.76 50.10
CA GLU A 239 9.53 -5.95 49.38
C GLU A 239 10.40 -6.80 48.43
N GLY A 240 10.79 -8.01 48.87
CA GLY A 240 11.58 -8.94 48.07
C GLY A 240 10.81 -9.48 46.85
N GLU A 241 9.50 -9.71 47.00
CA GLU A 241 8.64 -10.16 45.91
C GLU A 241 8.33 -9.02 44.92
N ILE A 242 8.16 -7.78 45.41
CA ILE A 242 8.04 -6.59 44.56
C ILE A 242 9.32 -6.41 43.73
N ALA A 243 10.50 -6.52 44.35
CA ALA A 243 11.79 -6.39 43.67
C ALA A 243 11.96 -7.47 42.58
N ALA A 244 11.60 -8.72 42.88
CA ALA A 244 11.65 -9.82 41.91
C ALA A 244 10.66 -9.61 40.75
N ARG A 245 9.42 -9.19 41.05
CA ARG A 245 8.36 -8.98 40.06
C ARG A 245 8.66 -7.83 39.10
N LEU A 246 9.29 -6.76 39.60
CA LEU A 246 9.62 -5.58 38.81
C LEU A 246 11.05 -5.60 38.24
N GLY A 247 11.84 -6.64 38.52
CA GLY A 247 13.23 -6.76 38.06
C GLY A 247 14.15 -5.66 38.61
N MET A 248 13.92 -5.23 39.84
CA MET A 248 14.65 -4.14 40.50
C MET A 248 15.58 -4.66 41.59
N ALA A 249 16.58 -3.85 41.95
CA ALA A 249 17.44 -4.16 43.09
C ALA A 249 16.62 -4.10 44.40
N PRO A 250 16.71 -5.10 45.29
CA PRO A 250 15.97 -5.10 46.56
C PRO A 250 16.22 -3.86 47.42
N ALA A 251 17.47 -3.38 47.45
CA ALA A 251 17.85 -2.15 48.16
C ALA A 251 17.11 -0.90 47.62
N TYR A 252 16.89 -0.81 46.31
CA TYR A 252 16.18 0.30 45.70
C TYR A 252 14.70 0.34 46.10
N VAL A 253 14.06 -0.83 46.15
CA VAL A 253 12.65 -0.96 46.58
C VAL A 253 12.53 -0.63 48.07
N HIS A 254 13.44 -1.14 48.89
CA HIS A 254 13.52 -0.87 50.33
C HIS A 254 13.68 0.63 50.64
N ASP A 255 14.69 1.28 50.05
CA ASP A 255 14.96 2.71 50.26
C ASP A 255 13.78 3.58 49.84
N LEU A 256 13.10 3.21 48.75
CA LEU A 256 11.95 3.94 48.25
C LEU A 256 10.76 3.81 49.19
N ILE A 257 10.41 2.60 49.63
CA ILE A 257 9.31 2.35 50.58
C ILE A 257 9.57 3.10 51.90
N HIS A 258 10.81 3.05 52.39
CA HIS A 258 11.20 3.78 53.59
C HIS A 258 11.10 5.31 53.40
N SER A 259 11.48 5.83 52.22
CA SER A 259 11.34 7.25 51.90
C SER A 259 9.88 7.72 51.83
N LEU A 260 8.98 6.88 51.32
CA LEU A 260 7.55 7.15 51.21
C LEU A 260 6.88 7.18 52.59
N ARG A 261 7.25 6.27 53.49
CA ARG A 261 6.77 6.25 54.88
C ARG A 261 7.24 7.44 55.71
N LYS A 262 8.38 8.04 55.37
CA LYS A 262 8.91 9.24 56.05
C LYS A 262 8.28 10.53 55.54
N ALA A 263 7.69 10.51 54.34
CA ALA A 263 7.06 11.66 53.70
C ALA A 263 5.53 11.75 53.96
N ALA A 264 4.94 10.69 54.53
CA ALA A 264 3.56 10.65 55.03
C ALA A 264 3.52 11.06 56.51
#